data_AF-A0A845LUW2-F1
#
_entry.id   AF-A0A845LUW2-F1
#
_cell.length_a   1.000
_cell.length_b   1.000
_cell.length_c   1.000
_cell.angle_alpha   90.00
_cell.angle_beta   90.00
_cell.angle_gamma   90.00
#
_symmetry.space_group_name_H-M   'P 1'
#
loop_
_entity.id
_entity.type
_entity.pdbx_description
1 polymer ?
#
loop_
_entity_poly.entity_id
_entity_poly.type
_entity_poly.pdbx_seq_one_letter_code
_entity_poly.pdbx_strand_id
1 'polypeptide(L)'
;MSYRIVTNNPSVRDSYKNVIFIDGTYEDVLVKVRDLVHSGVELIDSPLGASIRMLLSPYRSILVGTERQAMNADQILLIEQSILNYRTLTQRRNSEPQHANDYAVVDKALLEASIQAYEDMKCPTHSKFTGGEFLETRA
;
A
#
# COMPACT_ATOMS: atom_id res chain seq x y z
N MET A 1 -5.43 -5.38 -15.40
CA MET A 1 -5.04 -5.28 -13.97
C MET A 1 -5.67 -4.03 -13.41
N SER A 2 -6.29 -4.11 -12.24
CA SER A 2 -7.08 -3.00 -11.67
C SER A 2 -6.24 -1.99 -10.89
N TYR A 3 -4.98 -2.30 -10.61
CA TYR A 3 -4.06 -1.49 -9.80
C TYR A 3 -2.67 -1.34 -10.44
N ARG A 4 -1.90 -0.39 -9.94
CA ARG A 4 -0.47 -0.16 -10.18
C ARG A 4 0.26 -0.05 -8.84
N ILE A 5 1.56 -0.29 -8.86
CA ILE A 5 2.42 -0.20 -7.68
C ILE A 5 3.33 1.01 -7.84
N VAL A 6 3.30 1.98 -6.93
CA VAL A 6 4.30 3.05 -6.85
C VAL A 6 5.36 2.61 -5.86
N THR A 7 6.62 2.50 -6.28
CA THR A 7 7.67 1.98 -5.40
C THR A 7 9.06 2.51 -5.77
N ASN A 8 9.93 2.65 -4.77
CA ASN A 8 11.37 2.81 -4.96
C ASN A 8 12.16 1.54 -4.61
N ASN A 9 11.50 0.43 -4.30
CA ASN A 9 12.11 -0.86 -3.97
C ASN A 9 12.51 -1.62 -5.25
N PRO A 10 13.82 -1.83 -5.52
CA PRO A 10 14.26 -2.52 -6.74
C PRO A 10 13.74 -3.96 -6.82
N SER A 11 13.61 -4.65 -5.68
CA SER A 11 13.12 -6.04 -5.65
C SER A 11 11.67 -6.14 -6.12
N VAL A 12 10.84 -5.13 -5.82
CA VAL A 12 9.45 -5.05 -6.28
C VAL A 12 9.41 -4.69 -7.76
N ARG A 13 10.21 -3.72 -8.21
CA ARG A 13 10.35 -3.38 -9.63
C ARG A 13 10.65 -4.61 -10.49
N ASP A 14 11.57 -5.46 -10.03
CA ASP A 14 12.01 -6.63 -10.79
C ASP A 14 10.99 -7.79 -10.72
N SER A 15 10.11 -7.80 -9.71
CA SER A 15 9.11 -8.86 -9.50
C SER A 15 7.77 -8.58 -10.19
N TYR A 16 7.41 -7.32 -10.44
CA TYR A 16 6.09 -6.92 -10.93
C TYR A 16 6.17 -6.10 -12.22
N LYS A 17 5.20 -6.28 -13.13
CA LYS A 17 5.17 -5.59 -14.43
C LYS A 17 4.45 -4.23 -14.41
N ASN A 18 3.54 -4.02 -13.45
CA ASN A 18 2.68 -2.84 -13.35
C ASN A 18 3.21 -1.80 -12.32
N VAL A 19 4.51 -1.52 -12.40
CA VAL A 19 5.24 -0.68 -11.43
C VAL A 19 5.51 0.71 -12.01
N ILE A 20 5.24 1.74 -11.21
CA ILE A 20 5.74 3.10 -11.35
C ILE A 20 6.96 3.19 -10.43
N PHE A 21 8.14 2.97 -11.00
CA PHE A 21 9.38 2.99 -10.25
C PHE A 21 9.85 4.43 -10.02
N ILE A 22 10.27 4.71 -8.78
CA ILE A 22 10.79 6.01 -8.36
C ILE A 22 12.24 5.82 -7.96
N ASP A 23 13.14 6.48 -8.70
CA ASP A 23 14.55 6.57 -8.34
C ASP A 23 14.71 7.71 -7.33
N GLY A 24 14.46 7.39 -6.05
CA GLY A 24 14.38 8.38 -4.99
C GLY A 24 14.08 7.78 -3.62
N THR A 25 13.71 8.65 -2.70
CA THR A 25 13.45 8.34 -1.29
C THR A 25 12.02 7.85 -1.05
N TYR A 26 11.75 7.38 0.16
CA TYR A 26 10.39 7.11 0.63
C TYR A 26 9.46 8.32 0.41
N GLU A 27 9.96 9.53 0.70
CA GLU A 27 9.18 10.75 0.53
C GLU A 27 8.82 11.00 -0.94
N ASP A 28 9.74 10.73 -1.87
CA ASP A 28 9.49 10.86 -3.31
C ASP A 28 8.38 9.91 -3.78
N VAL A 29 8.31 8.70 -3.20
CA VAL A 29 7.18 7.77 -3.42
C VAL A 29 5.87 8.38 -2.92
N LEU A 30 5.85 8.96 -1.71
CA LEU A 30 4.65 9.61 -1.16
C LEU A 30 4.21 10.81 -2.01
N VAL A 31 5.15 11.65 -2.44
CA VAL A 31 4.88 12.80 -3.32
C VAL A 31 4.30 12.33 -4.65
N LYS A 32 4.84 11.26 -5.24
CA LYS A 32 4.29 10.70 -6.47
C LYS A 32 2.87 10.19 -6.28
N VAL A 33 2.60 9.49 -5.18
CA VAL A 33 1.25 9.02 -4.85
C VAL A 33 0.29 10.19 -4.67
N ARG A 34 0.71 11.26 -3.98
CA ARG A 34 -0.08 12.49 -3.84
C ARG A 34 -0.47 13.06 -5.20
N ASP A 35 0.49 13.22 -6.10
CA ASP A 35 0.22 13.77 -7.44
C ASP A 35 -0.77 12.92 -8.22
N LEU A 36 -0.70 11.59 -8.08
CA LEU A 36 -1.66 10.67 -8.68
C LEU A 36 -3.05 10.83 -8.07
N VAL A 37 -3.15 10.89 -6.74
CA VAL A 37 -4.43 11.06 -6.02
C VAL A 37 -5.10 12.39 -6.37
N HIS A 38 -4.33 13.49 -6.42
CA HIS A 38 -4.82 14.79 -6.89
C HIS A 38 -5.29 14.76 -8.35
N SER A 39 -4.72 13.87 -9.18
CA SER A 39 -5.18 13.66 -10.56
C SER A 39 -6.43 12.76 -10.69
N GLY A 40 -7.03 12.36 -9.57
CA GLY A 40 -8.21 11.50 -9.51
C GLY A 40 -7.92 10.00 -9.49
N VAL A 41 -6.67 9.57 -9.28
CA VAL A 41 -6.34 8.15 -9.13
C VAL A 41 -6.69 7.70 -7.72
N GLU A 42 -7.38 6.57 -7.60
CA GLU A 42 -7.74 5.98 -6.32
C GLU A 42 -6.49 5.55 -5.52
N LEU A 43 -6.45 5.92 -4.24
CA LEU A 43 -5.50 5.38 -3.26
C LEU A 43 -6.04 4.07 -2.68
N ILE A 44 -5.37 2.95 -2.96
CA ILE A 44 -5.84 1.60 -2.57
C ILE A 44 -5.28 1.18 -1.21
N ASP A 45 -3.99 1.44 -0.99
CA ASP A 45 -3.29 1.08 0.25
C ASP A 45 -2.99 2.32 1.09
N SER A 46 -2.85 2.12 2.40
CA SER A 46 -2.41 3.18 3.33
C SER A 46 -1.05 3.73 2.87
N PRO A 47 -0.85 5.06 2.83
CA PRO A 47 0.42 5.62 2.38
C PRO A 47 1.58 5.34 3.33
N LEU A 48 1.30 5.28 4.64
CA LEU A 48 2.32 5.08 5.68
C LEU A 48 2.42 3.60 6.08
N GLY A 49 3.65 3.20 6.40
CA GLY A 49 3.91 1.89 6.99
C GLY A 49 3.25 1.73 8.36
N ALA A 50 2.85 0.51 8.69
CA ALA A 50 2.11 0.18 9.92
C ALA A 50 2.93 0.33 11.22
N SER A 51 4.22 0.67 11.15
CA SER A 51 5.06 0.86 12.32
C SER A 51 6.09 1.98 12.12
N ILE A 52 6.54 2.56 13.23
CA ILE A 52 7.61 3.57 13.22
C ILE A 52 8.90 3.05 12.58
N ARG A 53 9.18 1.74 12.70
CA ARG A 53 10.36 1.10 12.09
C ARG A 53 10.26 1.09 10.57
N MET A 54 9.05 0.92 10.03
CA MET A 54 8.83 1.02 8.59
C MET A 54 8.98 2.45 8.05
N LEU A 55 8.72 3.47 8.85
CA LEU A 55 8.96 4.86 8.44
C LEU A 55 10.45 5.18 8.28
N LEU A 56 11.33 4.40 8.93
CA LEU A 56 12.79 4.50 8.78
C LEU A 56 13.33 3.66 7.61
N SER A 57 12.48 2.84 6.99
CA SER A 57 12.84 2.09 5.79
C SER A 57 13.26 3.06 4.68
N PRO A 58 14.34 2.77 3.93
CA PRO A 58 14.64 3.51 2.72
C PRO A 58 13.62 3.21 1.61
N TYR A 59 12.87 2.12 1.73
CA TYR A 59 11.94 1.63 0.71
C TYR A 59 10.48 1.75 1.13
N ARG A 60 9.65 2.09 0.14
CA ARG A 60 8.19 2.09 0.25
C ARG A 60 7.56 1.61 -1.05
N SER A 61 6.58 0.74 -0.93
CA SER A 61 5.67 0.34 -2.00
C SER A 61 4.21 0.64 -1.62
N ILE A 62 3.44 1.23 -2.55
CA ILE A 62 2.03 1.61 -2.35
C ILE A 62 1.20 1.20 -3.56
N LEU A 63 0.02 0.62 -3.32
CA LEU A 63 -0.96 0.33 -4.37
C LEU A 63 -1.83 1.54 -4.69
N VAL A 64 -2.00 1.80 -5.98
CA VAL A 64 -2.87 2.85 -6.53
C VAL A 64 -3.71 2.32 -7.67
N GLY A 65 -4.83 2.99 -7.94
CA GLY A 65 -5.70 2.68 -9.07
C GLY A 65 -5.03 2.84 -10.44
N THR A 66 -5.62 2.21 -11.44
CA THR A 66 -5.26 2.40 -12.85
C THR A 66 -6.05 3.54 -13.49
N GLU A 67 -7.33 3.65 -13.15
CA GLU A 67 -8.25 4.62 -13.74
C GLU A 67 -8.28 5.93 -12.96
N ARG A 68 -8.53 7.03 -13.67
CA ARG A 68 -8.87 8.31 -13.05
C ARG A 68 -10.37 8.34 -12.82
N GLN A 69 -10.76 8.51 -11.58
CA GLN A 69 -12.13 8.72 -11.14
C GLN A 69 -12.32 10.19 -10.73
N ALA A 70 -13.50 10.50 -10.18
CA ALA A 70 -13.73 11.78 -9.54
C ALA A 70 -12.75 11.97 -8.37
N MET A 71 -12.27 13.19 -8.18
CA MET A 71 -11.40 13.51 -7.05
C MET A 71 -12.09 13.16 -5.73
N ASN A 72 -11.41 12.39 -4.90
CA ASN A 72 -11.88 12.04 -3.56
C ASN A 72 -11.14 12.91 -2.52
N ALA A 73 -11.87 13.85 -1.91
CA ALA A 73 -11.31 14.79 -0.94
C ALA A 73 -10.71 14.09 0.29
N ASP A 74 -11.31 12.96 0.72
CA ASP A 74 -10.82 12.21 1.88
C ASP A 74 -9.48 11.53 1.58
N GLN A 75 -9.32 10.97 0.37
CA GLN A 75 -8.04 10.39 -0.06
C GLN A 75 -6.96 11.45 -0.25
N ILE A 76 -7.32 12.63 -0.76
CA ILE A 76 -6.41 13.78 -0.85
C ILE A 76 -5.94 14.19 0.54
N LEU A 77 -6.87 14.37 1.48
CA LEU A 77 -6.54 14.72 2.85
C LEU A 77 -5.62 13.66 3.50
N LEU A 78 -5.93 12.38 3.29
CA LEU A 78 -5.17 11.27 3.83
C LEU A 78 -3.71 11.27 3.35
N ILE A 79 -3.47 11.46 2.05
CA ILE A 79 -2.09 11.47 1.52
C ILE A 79 -1.31 12.71 1.97
N GLU A 80 -1.96 13.88 2.04
CA GLU A 80 -1.33 15.10 2.55
C GLU A 80 -0.94 14.98 4.03
N GLN A 81 -1.87 14.50 4.86
CA GLN A 81 -1.61 14.23 6.27
C GLN A 81 -0.52 13.17 6.45
N SER A 82 -0.50 12.15 5.60
CA SER A 82 0.53 11.11 5.63
C SER A 82 1.92 11.69 5.38
N ILE A 83 2.08 12.57 4.39
CA ILE A 83 3.35 13.25 4.11
C ILE A 83 3.79 14.13 5.29
N LEU A 84 2.86 14.91 5.87
CA LEU A 84 3.15 15.74 7.03
C LEU A 84 3.59 14.90 8.24
N ASN A 85 2.89 13.80 8.51
CA ASN A 85 3.21 12.87 9.58
C ASN A 85 4.56 12.19 9.35
N TYR A 86 4.83 11.74 8.12
CA TYR A 86 6.12 11.16 7.74
C TYR A 86 7.25 12.12 8.08
N ARG A 87 7.20 13.35 7.55
CA ARG A 87 8.21 14.38 7.79
C ARG A 87 8.41 14.66 9.28
N THR A 88 7.31 14.76 10.04
CA THR A 88 7.37 15.04 11.48
C THR A 88 8.03 13.91 12.25
N LEU A 89 7.69 12.66 11.94
CA LEU A 89 8.18 11.48 12.63
C LEU A 89 9.62 11.10 12.25
N THR A 90 10.06 11.44 11.04
CA THR A 90 11.42 11.19 10.55
C THR A 90 12.34 12.40 10.68
N GLN A 91 11.84 13.59 11.05
CA GLN A 91 12.64 14.82 11.19
C GLN A 91 13.91 14.65 12.03
N ARG A 92 13.86 13.79 13.06
CA ARG A 92 14.96 13.52 13.99
C ARG A 92 15.61 12.15 13.80
N ARG A 93 15.21 11.40 12.78
CA ARG A 93 15.64 10.02 12.55
C ARG A 93 15.96 9.84 11.08
N ASN A 94 17.23 9.59 10.78
CA ASN A 94 17.65 9.28 9.43
C ASN A 94 17.14 7.90 9.01
N SER A 95 17.01 7.70 7.71
CA SER A 95 16.82 6.36 7.15
C SER A 95 17.99 5.45 7.56
N GLU A 96 17.74 4.14 7.63
CA GLU A 96 18.73 3.13 8.02
C GLU A 96 19.19 2.32 6.78
N PRO A 97 19.99 2.90 5.86
CA PRO A 97 20.38 2.23 4.61
C PRO A 97 21.24 0.98 4.84
N GLN A 98 21.88 0.87 6.00
CA GLN A 98 22.66 -0.31 6.40
C GLN A 98 21.84 -1.61 6.47
N HIS A 99 20.51 -1.51 6.61
CA HIS A 99 19.58 -2.64 6.64
C HIS A 99 18.66 -2.66 5.41
N ALA A 100 19.06 -2.01 4.32
CA ALA A 100 18.22 -1.85 3.14
C ALA A 100 17.67 -3.18 2.61
N ASN A 101 18.48 -4.25 2.57
CA ASN A 101 18.01 -5.56 2.10
C ASN A 101 16.89 -6.13 2.96
N ASP A 102 17.01 -6.06 4.29
CA ASP A 102 15.97 -6.56 5.20
C ASP A 102 14.69 -5.73 5.06
N TYR A 103 14.83 -4.41 4.98
CA TYR A 103 13.71 -3.52 4.73
C TYR A 103 13.04 -3.79 3.37
N ALA A 104 13.80 -4.11 2.33
CA ALA A 104 13.26 -4.44 1.00
C ALA A 104 12.40 -5.71 1.04
N VAL A 105 12.82 -6.73 1.78
CA VAL A 105 12.05 -7.97 1.98
C VAL A 105 10.77 -7.69 2.74
N VAL A 106 10.84 -6.93 3.83
CA VAL A 106 9.66 -6.59 4.64
C VAL A 106 8.67 -5.73 3.86
N ASP A 107 9.13 -4.70 3.14
CA ASP A 107 8.28 -3.85 2.30
C ASP A 107 7.59 -4.67 1.21
N LYS A 108 8.32 -5.58 0.56
CA LYS A 108 7.74 -6.48 -0.45
C LYS A 108 6.69 -7.42 0.14
N ALA A 109 6.95 -8.02 1.30
CA ALA A 109 5.99 -8.91 1.96
C ALA A 109 4.69 -8.18 2.36
N LEU A 110 4.80 -6.92 2.79
CA LEU A 110 3.64 -6.11 3.12
C LEU A 110 2.86 -5.70 1.87
N LEU A 111 3.55 -5.38 0.77
CA LEU A 111 2.91 -5.15 -0.52
C LEU A 111 2.13 -6.39 -0.98
N GLU A 112 2.73 -7.58 -0.88
CA GLU A 112 2.08 -8.86 -1.23
C GLU A 112 0.80 -9.07 -0.41
N ALA A 113 0.83 -8.77 0.89
CA ALA A 113 -0.35 -8.84 1.75
C ALA A 113 -1.44 -7.83 1.32
N SER A 114 -1.07 -6.59 0.99
CA SER A 114 -2.00 -5.57 0.49
C SER A 114 -2.63 -5.97 -0.84
N ILE A 115 -1.85 -6.59 -1.75
CA ILE A 115 -2.35 -7.11 -3.03
C ILE A 115 -3.39 -8.20 -2.78
N GLN A 116 -3.06 -9.20 -1.93
CA GLN A 116 -3.98 -10.29 -1.62
C GLN A 116 -5.29 -9.78 -1.03
N ALA A 117 -5.22 -8.87 -0.04
CA ALA A 117 -6.40 -8.28 0.56
C ALA A 117 -7.27 -7.52 -0.46
N TYR A 118 -6.65 -6.80 -1.40
CA TYR A 118 -7.38 -6.12 -2.47
C TYR A 118 -8.05 -7.09 -3.45
N GLU A 119 -7.39 -8.19 -3.79
CA GLU A 119 -7.93 -9.24 -4.66
C GLU A 119 -9.12 -9.95 -3.99
N ASP A 120 -9.02 -10.24 -2.70
CA ASP A 120 -10.10 -10.87 -1.91
C ASP A 120 -11.34 -9.97 -1.82
N MET A 121 -11.17 -8.65 -1.74
CA MET A 121 -12.29 -7.69 -1.75
C MET A 121 -12.99 -7.62 -3.12
N LYS A 122 -12.24 -7.79 -4.23
CA LYS A 122 -12.81 -7.71 -5.59
C LYS A 122 -13.40 -9.01 -6.10
N CYS A 123 -12.95 -10.14 -5.56
CA CYS A 123 -13.54 -11.44 -5.78
C CYS A 123 -14.25 -11.87 -4.49
N PRO A 124 -15.51 -11.47 -4.25
CA PRO A 124 -16.28 -12.04 -3.16
C PRO A 124 -16.48 -13.52 -3.49
N THR A 125 -15.55 -14.35 -3.01
CA THR A 125 -15.74 -15.79 -3.01
C THR A 125 -17.04 -16.02 -2.26
N HIS A 126 -18.03 -16.58 -2.95
CA HIS A 126 -19.21 -17.15 -2.31
C HIS A 126 -18.70 -18.24 -1.37
N SER A 127 -18.35 -17.86 -0.15
CA SER A 127 -18.29 -18.78 0.96
C SER A 127 -19.72 -19.22 1.19
N LYS A 128 -20.15 -20.25 0.45
CA LYS A 128 -21.25 -21.10 0.86
C LYS A 128 -20.81 -21.73 2.18
N PHE A 129 -21.07 -21.05 3.29
CA PHE A 129 -21.21 -21.70 4.57
C PHE A 129 -22.41 -22.64 4.47
N THR A 130 -22.19 -23.87 4.00
CA THR A 130 -23.10 -24.99 4.27
C THR A 130 -22.81 -25.46 5.69
N GLY A 131 -23.12 -24.60 6.65
CA GLY A 131 -23.02 -24.90 8.06
C GLY A 131 -24.20 -25.79 8.47
N GLY A 132 -23.94 -27.10 8.54
CA GLY A 132 -24.53 -28.06 9.46
C GLY A 132 -26.04 -28.22 9.47
N GLU A 133 -26.50 -29.42 9.09
CA GLU A 133 -27.82 -29.93 9.45
C GLU A 133 -28.09 -29.71 10.95
N PHE A 134 -29.02 -28.82 11.25
CA PHE A 134 -29.57 -28.66 12.59
C PHE A 134 -30.51 -29.85 12.80
N LEU A 135 -30.11 -30.80 13.65
CA LEU A 135 -30.96 -31.88 14.12
C LEU A 135 -32.13 -31.26 14.90
N GLU A 136 -33.32 -31.20 14.28
CA GLU A 136 -34.57 -30.98 14.99
C GLU A 136 -34.79 -32.15 15.96
N THR A 137 -34.45 -31.93 17.23
CA THR A 137 -34.91 -32.80 18.30
C THR A 137 -36.33 -32.39 18.61
N ARG A 138 -37.28 -33.21 18.13
CA ARG A 138 -38.70 -33.14 18.49
C ARG A 138 -38.81 -33.33 20.01
N ALA A 139 -39.49 -32.40 20.67
CA ALA A 139 -40.10 -32.56 21.99
C ALA A 139 -41.55 -32.07 21.90
#